data_AF-A0AAV3X7G1-F1
#
_entry.id   AF-A0AAV3X7G1-F1
#
_cell.length_a   1.000
_cell.length_b   1.000
_cell.length_c   1.000
_cell.angle_alpha   90.00
_cell.angle_beta   90.00
_cell.angle_gamma   90.00
#
_symmetry.space_group_name_H-M   'P 1'
#
loop_
_entity.id
_entity.type
_entity.pdbx_description
1 polymer ?
#
loop_
_entity_poly.entity_id
_entity_poly.type
_entity_poly.pdbx_seq_one_letter_code
_entity_poly.pdbx_strand_id
1 'polypeptide(L)' 'MKNKTLNLRISERRLNKLRLYSAWKDKTMTQILEDFIDSLPTPEIGNQVAVPAPAFTGKHRSGDAT' A
#
# COMPACT_ATOMS: atom_id res chain seq x y z
N MET A 1 -1.11 25.80 5.80
CA MET A 1 -1.64 24.99 4.68
C MET A 1 -3.13 24.77 4.92
N LYS A 2 -3.98 24.61 3.89
CA LYS A 2 -5.37 24.20 4.10
C LYS A 2 -5.35 22.79 4.69
N ASN A 3 -5.84 22.65 5.92
CA ASN A 3 -5.84 21.36 6.62
C ASN A 3 -6.80 20.41 5.89
N LYS A 4 -6.28 19.28 5.40
CA LYS A 4 -7.06 18.16 4.88
C LYS A 4 -6.97 17.01 5.88
N THR A 5 -8.05 16.27 6.03
CA THR A 5 -8.11 15.11 6.93
C THR A 5 -8.01 13.81 6.13
N LEU A 6 -7.27 12.84 6.66
CA LEU A 6 -7.19 11.49 6.12
C LEU A 6 -8.10 10.57 6.96
N ASN A 7 -9.15 10.01 6.34
CA ASN A 7 -10.05 9.06 7.00
C ASN A 7 -9.78 7.65 6.43
N LEU A 8 -9.38 6.71 7.30
CA LEU A 8 -9.00 5.35 6.91
C LEU A 8 -9.90 4.32 7.57
N ARG A 9 -10.44 3.39 6.76
CA ARG A 9 -11.08 2.18 7.29
C ARG A 9 -10.01 1.13 7.57
N ILE A 10 -9.73 0.88 8.85
CA ILE A 10 -8.75 -0.12 9.29
C ILE A 10 -9.34 -1.01 10.38
N SER A 11 -8.85 -2.26 10.46
CA SER A 11 -9.21 -3.14 11.57
C SER A 11 -8.55 -2.69 12.87
N GLU A 12 -9.18 -3.02 13.99
CA GLU A 12 -8.66 -2.71 15.32
C GLU A 12 -7.24 -3.26 15.54
N ARG A 13 -6.96 -4.48 15.06
CA ARG A 13 -5.62 -5.07 15.11
C ARG A 13 -4.56 -4.20 14.42
N ARG A 14 -4.89 -3.62 13.26
CA ARG A 14 -3.96 -2.73 12.52
C ARG A 14 -3.80 -1.39 13.22
N LEU A 15 -4.90 -0.83 13.74
CA LEU A 15 -4.87 0.41 14.52
C LEU A 15 -4.00 0.26 15.78
N ASN A 16 -4.15 -0.85 16.53
CA ASN A 16 -3.35 -1.09 17.71
C ASN A 16 -1.85 -1.23 17.38
N LYS A 17 -1.52 -1.92 16.29
CA LYS A 17 -0.14 -2.00 15.82
C LYS A 17 0.44 -0.62 15.50
N LEU A 18 -0.33 0.26 14.86
CA LEU A 18 0.11 1.62 14.55
C LEU A 18 0.33 2.46 15.81
N ARG A 19 -0.56 2.35 16.81
CA ARG A 19 -0.42 3.02 18.12
C ARG A 19 0.84 2.56 18.87
N LEU A 20 1.07 1.25 18.92
CA LEU A 20 2.25 0.70 19.60
C LEU A 20 3.55 1.10 18.88
N TYR A 21 3.53 1.08 17.54
CA TYR A 21 4.68 1.50 16.75
C TYR A 21 5.00 2.99 16.93
N SER A 22 3.97 3.85 16.99
CA SER A 22 4.16 5.28 17.19
C SER A 22 4.74 5.58 18.58
N ALA A 23 4.26 4.88 19.62
CA ALA A 23 4.82 4.97 20.97
C ALA A 23 6.30 4.52 21.02
N TRP A 24 6.64 3.40 20.36
CA TRP A 24 8.02 2.92 20.29
C TRP A 24 8.96 3.89 19.57
N LYS A 25 8.48 4.58 18.54
CA LYS A 25 9.26 5.55 17.77
C LYS A 25 9.29 6.97 18.37
N ASP A 26 8.60 7.19 19.48
CA ASP A 26 8.38 8.52 20.07
C ASP A 26 7.88 9.55 19.05
N LYS A 27 6.91 9.12 18.23
CA LYS A 27 6.28 9.93 17.18
C LYS A 27 4.77 9.81 17.26
N THR A 28 4.07 10.84 16.81
CA THR A 28 2.61 10.75 16.65
C THR A 28 2.27 9.82 15.48
N MET A 29 1.09 9.18 15.53
CA MET A 29 0.61 8.35 14.40
C MET A 29 0.54 9.15 13.09
N THR A 30 0.24 10.45 13.17
CA THR A 30 0.25 11.38 12.03
C THR A 30 1.64 11.49 11.44
N GLN A 31 2.66 11.77 12.25
CA GLN A 31 4.05 11.87 11.77
C GLN A 31 4.54 10.56 11.15
N ILE A 32 4.16 9.41 11.70
CA ILE A 32 4.47 8.12 11.08
C ILE A 32 3.87 8.01 9.67
N LEU A 33 2.64 8.48 9.48
CA LEU A 33 1.98 8.47 8.17
C LEU A 33 2.56 9.53 7.23
N GLU A 34 2.93 10.71 7.72
CA GLU A 34 3.61 11.76 6.96
C GLU A 34 4.96 11.26 6.47
N ASP A 35 5.82 10.76 7.37
CA ASP A 35 7.12 10.16 7.03
C ASP A 35 6.97 9.04 5.98
N PHE A 36 5.93 8.21 6.12
CA PHE A 36 5.64 7.15 5.16
C PHE A 36 5.24 7.72 3.80
N ILE A 37 4.31 8.69 3.75
CA ILE A 37 3.86 9.33 2.51
C ILE A 37 5.01 10.03 1.81
N ASP A 38 5.84 10.75 2.55
CA ASP A 38 7.01 11.47 2.02
C ASP A 38 8.08 10.52 1.47
N SER A 39 8.12 9.26 1.96
CA SER A 39 9.01 8.23 1.44
C SER A 39 8.52 7.57 0.13
N LEU A 40 7.26 7.78 -0.25
CA LEU A 40 6.70 7.18 -1.46
C LEU A 40 7.27 7.87 -2.71
N PRO A 41 7.65 7.10 -3.76
CA PRO A 41 8.01 7.71 -5.03
C PRO A 41 6.79 8.46 -5.58
N THR A 42 6.98 9.72 -5.97
CA THR A 42 5.93 10.44 -6.68
C THR A 42 5.91 9.93 -8.12
N PRO A 43 4.83 9.30 -8.60
CA PRO A 43 4.76 8.94 -10.00
C PRO A 43 4.77 10.22 -10.84
N GLU A 44 5.76 10.36 -11.72
CA GLU A 44 5.73 11.41 -12.73
C GLU A 44 4.48 11.19 -13.58
N ILE A 45 3.55 12.15 -13.53
CA ILE A 45 2.34 12.17 -14.37
C ILE A 45 2.83 12.38 -15.80
N GLY A 46 3.22 11.29 -16.47
CA GLY A 46 3.83 11.32 -17.80
C GLY A 46 4.20 9.95 -18.34
N ASN A 47 4.65 9.02 -17.50
CA ASN A 47 5.06 7.68 -17.95
C ASN A 47 4.37 6.60 -17.10
N GLN A 48 3.17 6.21 -17.50
CA GLN A 48 2.61 4.92 -17.10
C GLN A 48 3.47 3.82 -17.72
N VAL A 49 4.56 3.43 -17.06
CA VAL A 49 5.20 2.15 -17.35
C VAL A 49 4.17 1.10 -16.96
N ALA A 50 3.57 0.48 -17.97
CA ALA A 50 2.64 -0.62 -17.80
C ALA A 50 3.29 -1.63 -16.84
N VAL A 51 2.77 -1.72 -15.62
CA VAL A 51 3.15 -2.80 -14.71
C VAL A 51 2.72 -4.07 -15.44
N PRO A 52 3.63 -4.98 -15.82
CA PRO A 52 3.22 -6.20 -16.48
C PRO A 52 2.37 -6.97 -15.48
N ALA A 53 1.10 -7.18 -15.84
CA ALA A 53 0.20 -8.02 -15.07
C ALA A 53 0.91 -9.37 -14.80
N PRO A 54 0.85 -9.90 -13.57
CA PRO A 54 1.45 -11.20 -13.29
C PRO A 54 0.83 -12.22 -14.24
N ALA A 55 1.67 -12.83 -15.08
CA ALA A 55 1.25 -13.78 -16.09
C ALA A 55 0.49 -14.92 -15.40
N PHE A 56 -0.83 -14.93 -15.56
CA PHE A 56 -1.65 -16.05 -15.16
C PHE A 56 -1.32 -17.18 -16.14
N THR A 57 -0.33 -18.01 -15.82
CA THR A 57 -0.03 -19.22 -16.60
C THR A 57 -1.14 -20.23 -16.33
N GLY A 58 -2.27 -20.04 -17.00
CA GLY A 58 -3.30 -21.06 -17.16
C GLY A 58 -2.70 -22.20 -17.98
N LYS A 59 -2.18 -23.23 -17.31
CA LYS A 59 -1.79 -24.47 -17.95
C LYS A 59 -3.06 -25.19 -18.40
N HIS A 60 -3.54 -24.86 -19.59
CA HIS A 60 -4.61 -25.59 -20.26
C HIS A 60 -4.06 -26.99 -20.60
N ARG A 61 -4.39 -28.00 -19.79
CA ARG A 61 -4.21 -29.40 -20.15
C ARG A 61 -5.40 -29.80 -21.02
N SER A 62 -5.28 -29.60 -22.33
CA SER A 62 -6.00 -30.40 -23.32
C SER A 62 -5.33 -31.78 -23.36
N GLY A 63 -6.01 -32.79 -22.85
CA GLY A 63 -5.70 -34.18 -23.13
C GLY A 63 -6.81 -34.73 -24.01
N ASP A 64 -6.54 -34.84 -25.30
CA ASP A 64 -7.36 -35.55 -26.27
C ASP A 64 -6.83 -36.98 -26.45
N ALA A 65 -7.80 -37.88 -26.65
CA ALA A 65 -7.74 -39.19 -27.31
C ALA A 65 -6.80 -40.29 -26.74
N THR A 66 -7.41 -41.34 -26.16
CA THR A 66 -7.59 -42.64 -26.86
C THR A 66 -8.82 -43.34 -26.29
#